data_AF-A0A6B3B267-F1
#
_entry.id   AF-A0A6B3B267-F1
#
_cell.length_a   1.000
_cell.length_b   1.000
_cell.length_c   1.000
_cell.angle_alpha   90.00
_cell.angle_beta   90.00
_cell.angle_gamma   90.00
#
_symmetry.space_group_name_H-M   'P 1'
#
loop_
_entity.id
_entity.type
_entity.pdbx_description
1 polymer ?
#
loop_
_entity_poly.entity_id
_entity_poly.type
_entity_poly.pdbx_seq_one_letter_code
_entity_poly.pdbx_strand_id
1 'polypeptide(L)' 'MTRAVIRHETWTLEPDREQDAVPVTYAMQCAVCEESSETAEDFAEPQSWVLQHCGKNPSHHTFREVITRPWRTWRHG' A
#
# COMPACT_ATOMS: atom_id res chain seq x y z
N MET A 1 -34.04 21.98 -22.11
CA MET A 1 -33.91 20.69 -21.42
C MET A 1 -32.64 20.01 -21.91
N THR A 2 -31.75 19.58 -21.02
CA THR A 2 -30.47 18.97 -21.41
C THR A 2 -30.64 17.46 -21.43
N ARG A 3 -30.32 16.81 -22.56
CA ARG A 3 -30.32 15.35 -22.68
C ARG A 3 -29.02 14.81 -22.08
N ALA A 4 -29.13 13.90 -21.12
CA ALA A 4 -28.00 13.12 -20.63
C ALA A 4 -27.90 11.79 -21.42
N VAL A 5 -26.66 11.31 -21.61
CA VAL A 5 -26.38 9.97 -22.14
C VAL A 5 -25.59 9.22 -21.08
N ILE A 6 -26.12 8.07 -20.65
CA ILE A 6 -25.45 7.15 -19.73
C ILE A 6 -24.95 5.97 -20.55
N ARG A 7 -23.68 5.59 -20.38
CA ARG A 7 -23.08 4.41 -21.03
C ARG A 7 -22.53 3.47 -19.98
N HIS A 8 -22.87 2.20 -20.10
CA HIS A 8 -22.25 1.13 -19.34
C HIS A 8 -21.04 0.63 -20.12
N GLU A 9 -19.91 0.50 -19.44
CA GLU A 9 -18.65 0.04 -20.01
C GLU A 9 -18.07 -1.03 -19.09
N THR A 10 -17.47 -2.05 -19.66
CA THR A 10 -16.71 -3.03 -18.90
C THR A 10 -15.28 -2.53 -18.73
N TRP A 11 -14.78 -2.56 -17.50
CA TRP A 11 -13.41 -2.22 -17.13
C TRP A 11 -12.76 -3.37 -16.39
N THR A 12 -11.44 -3.50 -16.52
CA THR A 12 -10.62 -4.35 -15.66
C THR A 12 -9.72 -3.49 -14.78
N LEU A 13 -9.48 -3.97 -13.56
CA LEU A 13 -8.50 -3.45 -12.60
C LEU A 13 -7.63 -4.63 -12.14
N GLU A 14 -6.32 -4.50 -12.27
CA GLU A 14 -5.36 -5.52 -11.80
C GLU A 14 -4.09 -4.88 -11.21
N PRO A 15 -3.34 -5.60 -10.35
CA PRO A 15 -2.03 -5.14 -9.92
C PRO A 15 -1.13 -4.91 -11.13
N ASP A 16 -0.43 -3.79 -11.15
CA ASP A 16 0.51 -3.53 -12.22
C ASP A 16 1.72 -4.44 -12.09
N ARG A 17 2.03 -5.16 -13.16
CA ARG A 17 3.13 -6.14 -13.27
C ARG A 17 3.93 -5.93 -14.55
N GLU A 18 3.78 -4.78 -15.21
CA GLU A 18 4.61 -4.42 -16.36
C GLU A 18 6.07 -4.25 -15.94
N GLN A 19 7.00 -4.36 -16.90
CA GLN A 19 8.43 -4.29 -16.62
C GLN A 19 8.88 -2.92 -16.09
N ASP A 20 8.12 -1.88 -16.40
CA ASP A 20 8.31 -0.50 -15.97
C ASP A 20 7.38 -0.08 -14.82
N ALA A 21 6.62 -1.01 -14.26
CA ALA A 21 5.80 -0.75 -13.09
C ALA A 21 6.67 -0.37 -11.88
N VAL A 22 6.22 0.62 -11.11
CA VAL A 22 6.86 0.96 -9.83
C VAL A 22 6.77 -0.24 -8.86
N PRO A 23 7.76 -0.47 -7.99
CA PRO A 23 7.73 -1.63 -7.10
C PRO A 23 6.61 -1.54 -6.06
N VAL A 24 6.22 -2.69 -5.52
CA VAL A 24 5.45 -2.75 -4.28
C VAL A 24 6.36 -2.31 -3.14
N THR A 25 5.88 -1.40 -2.29
CA THR A 25 6.62 -0.98 -1.11
C THR A 25 5.84 -1.23 0.16
N TYR A 26 6.59 -1.36 1.25
CA TYR A 26 6.12 -1.72 2.58
C TYR A 26 6.61 -0.65 3.57
N ALA A 27 5.77 -0.33 4.54
CA ALA A 27 6.13 0.45 5.72
C ALA A 27 5.35 -0.10 6.91
N MET A 28 5.88 0.09 8.12
CA MET A 28 5.22 -0.27 9.36
C MET A 28 4.88 1.00 10.13
N GLN A 29 3.71 1.04 10.78
CA GLN A 29 3.30 2.13 11.66
C GLN A 29 2.94 1.56 13.03
N CYS A 30 3.44 2.18 14.11
CA CYS A 30 3.00 1.89 15.46
C CYS A 30 1.58 2.44 15.69
N ALA A 31 0.64 1.61 16.10
CA ALA A 31 -0.73 2.05 16.38
C ALA A 31 -0.88 2.79 17.73
N VAL A 32 0.18 2.81 18.55
CA VAL A 32 0.19 3.47 19.87
C VAL A 32 0.69 4.91 19.77
N CYS A 33 1.81 5.12 19.06
CA CYS A 33 2.46 6.44 18.96
C CYS A 33 2.50 7.00 17.53
N GLU A 34 1.94 6.29 16.55
CA GLU A 34 1.81 6.72 15.15
C GLU A 34 3.14 6.90 14.38
N GLU A 35 4.28 6.62 15.01
CA GLU A 35 5.58 6.58 14.34
C GLU A 35 5.60 5.48 13.27
N SER A 36 6.26 5.77 12.15
CA SER A 36 6.37 4.87 11.00
C SER A 36 7.83 4.57 10.66
N SER A 37 8.09 3.37 10.17
CA SER A 37 9.34 3.06 9.49
C SER A 37 9.48 3.86 8.19
N GLU A 38 10.70 3.88 7.66
CA GLU A 38 10.90 4.21 6.24
C GLU A 38 10.17 3.20 5.35
N THR A 39 9.93 3.61 4.10
CA THR A 39 9.34 2.78 3.07
C THR A 39 10.44 1.96 2.38
N ALA A 40 10.22 0.66 2.19
CA ALA A 40 11.17 -0.25 1.55
C ALA A 40 10.50 -1.21 0.57
N GLU A 41 11.26 -1.75 -0.39
CA GLU A 41 10.77 -2.81 -1.30
C GLU A 41 10.79 -4.19 -0.65
N ASP A 42 11.71 -4.43 0.29
CA ASP A 42 11.75 -5.64 1.11
C ASP A 42 10.91 -5.43 2.38
N PHE A 43 9.90 -6.29 2.59
CA PHE A 43 9.05 -6.25 3.78
C PHE A 43 9.83 -6.50 5.08
N ALA A 44 10.98 -7.20 5.01
CA ALA A 44 11.79 -7.52 6.18
C ALA A 44 12.40 -6.27 6.84
N GLU A 45 12.65 -5.21 6.07
CA GLU A 45 13.22 -3.95 6.58
C GLU A 45 12.24 -3.23 7.53
N PRO A 46 10.99 -2.89 7.14
CA PRO A 46 9.98 -2.37 8.06
C PRO A 46 9.66 -3.30 9.23
N GLN A 47 9.68 -4.62 9.03
CA GLN A 47 9.49 -5.57 10.13
C GLN A 47 10.63 -5.54 11.14
N SER A 48 11.87 -5.36 10.69
CA SER A 48 13.03 -5.17 11.58
C SER A 48 12.87 -3.88 12.40
N TRP A 49 12.32 -2.82 11.81
CA TRP A 49 11.97 -1.60 12.55
C TRP A 49 10.96 -1.89 13.67
N VAL A 50 9.94 -2.73 13.46
CA VAL A 50 8.98 -3.12 14.51
C VAL A 50 9.67 -3.76 15.71
N LEU A 51 10.59 -4.70 15.48
CA LEU A 51 11.34 -5.38 16.54
C LEU A 51 12.22 -4.41 17.34
N GLN A 52 12.87 -3.47 16.67
CA GLN A 52 13.66 -2.43 17.32
C GLN A 52 12.76 -1.46 18.10
N HIS A 53 11.62 -1.10 17.53
CA HIS A 53 10.65 -0.16 18.12
C HIS A 53 10.06 -0.71 19.41
N CYS A 54 9.58 -1.95 19.42
CA CYS A 54 9.02 -2.58 20.63
C CYS A 54 10.11 -2.86 21.68
N GLY A 55 11.34 -3.16 21.26
CA GLY A 55 12.49 -3.29 22.17
C GLY A 55 12.81 -1.99 22.92
N LYS A 56 12.62 -0.83 22.28
CA LYS A 56 12.78 0.50 22.91
C LYS A 56 11.53 0.96 23.67
N ASN A 57 10.35 0.47 23.28
CA ASN A 57 9.05 0.87 23.82
C ASN A 57 8.24 -0.38 24.23
N PRO A 58 8.46 -0.95 25.44
CA PRO A 58 7.92 -2.26 25.81
C PRO A 58 6.38 -2.37 25.82
N SER A 59 5.66 -1.25 25.89
CA SER A 59 4.18 -1.22 25.82
C SER A 59 3.63 -1.14 24.39
N HIS A 60 4.47 -0.98 23.37
CA HIS A 60 4.06 -0.81 21.98
C HIS A 60 4.00 -2.18 21.29
N HIS A 61 2.85 -2.84 21.40
CA HIS A 61 2.62 -4.20 20.88
C HIS A 61 1.70 -4.27 19.66
N THR A 62 1.26 -3.12 19.13
CA THR A 62 0.27 -3.07 18.03
C THR A 62 0.81 -2.23 16.88
N PHE A 63 0.83 -2.82 15.69
CA PHE A 63 1.42 -2.23 14.48
C PHE A 63 0.49 -2.46 13.29
N ARG A 64 0.61 -1.60 12.27
CA ARG A 64 -0.07 -1.69 10.97
C ARG A 64 0.99 -1.75 9.89
N GLU A 65 0.83 -2.67 8.94
CA GLU A 65 1.61 -2.65 7.71
C GLU A 65 0.89 -1.81 6.65
N VAL A 66 1.61 -0.89 6.03
CA VAL A 66 1.16 -0.06 4.92
C VAL A 66 1.84 -0.57 3.65
N ILE A 67 1.05 -1.14 2.74
CA ILE A 67 1.53 -1.68 1.47
C ILE A 67 1.09 -0.75 0.35
N THR A 68 2.05 -0.16 -0.35
CA THR A 68 1.79 0.59 -1.58
C THR A 68 2.01 -0.35 -2.76
N ARG A 69 0.95 -0.63 -3.52
CA ARG A 69 0.99 -1.50 -4.69
C ARG A 69 0.50 -0.74 -5.91
N PRO A 70 1.21 -0.74 -7.05
CA PRO A 70 0.70 -0.13 -8.26
C PRO A 70 -0.47 -0.96 -8.81
N TRP A 71 -1.41 -0.27 -9.43
CA TRP A 71 -2.56 -0.87 -10.09
C TRP A 71 -2.80 -0.18 -11.42
N ARG A 72 -3.32 -0.95 -12.37
CA ARG A 72 -3.65 -0.45 -13.70
C ARG A 72 -5.08 -0.80 -14.08
N THR A 73 -5.66 0.01 -14.96
CA THR A 73 -7.02 -0.21 -15.48
C THR A 73 -7.06 -0.06 -16.98
N TRP A 74 -8.00 -0.77 -17.60
CA TRP A 74 -8.31 -0.59 -19.01
C TRP A 74 -9.78 -0.91 -19.28
N ARG A 75 -10.31 -0.31 -20.34
CA ARG A 75 -11.67 -0.52 -20.82
C ARG A 75 -11.67 -1.57 -21.93
N HIS A 76 -12.67 -2.44 -21.94
CA HIS A 76 -12.91 -3.35 -23.06
C HIS A 76 -13.57 -2.58 -24.22
N GLY A 77 -13.05 -2.77 -25.43
CA GLY A 77 -13.55 -2.11 -26.66
C GLY A 77 -14.87 -2.66 -27.14
#